data_AF-A0A263NZ99-F1
#
_entry.id   AF-A0A263NZ99-F1
#
_cell.length_a   1.000
_cell.length_b   1.000
_cell.length_c   1.000
_cell.angle_alpha   90.00
_cell.angle_beta   90.00
_cell.angle_gamma   90.00
#
_symmetry.space_group_name_H-M   'P 1'
#
loop_
_entity.id
_entity.type
_entity.pdbx_description
1 polymer ?
#
loop_
_entity_poly.entity_id
_entity_poly.type
_entity_poly.pdbx_seq_one_letter_code
_entity_poly.pdbx_strand_id
1 'polypeptide(L)'
;MRYLKVIAQDRTDSGQADAVLLNFYEQRDGAQDDVLLNQAIATARIAGGKLDCTVGDVNNNSRETSVDRRLLDIFANNYLKLKWLNQGHGVERYMKVFARDLHADGSPDSVHLELHEGEGASSGKTLVSWHAAFDTDNNGLLESIVYGDADQNQHVDAADRAVIQSLANVFLKFNWK
;
A
#
# COMPACT_ATOMS: atom_id res chain seq x y z
N MET A 1 8.91 -9.08 11.02
CA MET A 1 7.62 -8.52 10.54
C MET A 1 7.67 -8.36 9.02
N ARG A 2 6.63 -8.77 8.30
CA ARG A 2 6.51 -8.49 6.86
C ARG A 2 5.68 -7.24 6.62
N TYR A 3 6.03 -6.51 5.56
CA TYR A 3 5.30 -5.31 5.17
C TYR A 3 5.43 -5.07 3.66
N LEU A 4 4.56 -4.23 3.13
CA LEU A 4 4.57 -3.74 1.77
C LEU A 4 5.01 -2.27 1.79
N LYS A 5 5.96 -1.90 0.94
CA LYS A 5 6.31 -0.51 0.63
C LYS A 5 5.75 -0.15 -0.73
N VAL A 6 4.92 0.89 -0.79
CA VAL A 6 4.24 1.36 -2.00
C VAL A 6 4.80 2.72 -2.38
N ILE A 7 5.17 2.92 -3.65
CA ILE A 7 5.75 4.17 -4.15
C ILE A 7 5.04 4.54 -5.45
N ALA A 8 4.46 5.74 -5.52
CA ALA A 8 3.95 6.31 -6.77
C ALA A 8 4.98 7.27 -7.37
N GLN A 9 5.12 7.22 -8.70
CA GLN A 9 6.08 8.01 -9.46
C GLN A 9 5.39 8.67 -10.66
N ASP A 10 5.53 9.98 -10.76
CA ASP A 10 5.23 10.79 -11.95
C ASP A 10 6.51 10.97 -12.75
N ARG A 11 6.86 9.94 -13.53
CA ARG A 11 8.11 9.90 -14.31
C ARG A 11 8.06 10.82 -15.53
N THR A 12 6.86 11.23 -15.91
CA THR A 12 6.60 12.06 -17.09
C THR A 12 6.37 13.54 -16.77
N ASP A 13 6.43 13.93 -15.49
CA ASP A 13 6.17 15.31 -15.03
C ASP A 13 4.80 15.83 -15.48
N SER A 14 3.81 14.94 -15.46
CA SER A 14 2.45 15.21 -15.93
C SER A 14 1.54 15.74 -14.82
N GLY A 15 2.01 15.76 -13.58
CA GLY A 15 1.24 15.99 -12.37
C GLY A 15 0.46 14.75 -11.90
N GLN A 16 0.61 13.61 -12.59
CA GLN A 16 -0.07 12.36 -12.29
C GLN A 16 0.91 11.20 -12.31
N ALA A 17 0.84 10.32 -11.32
CA ALA A 17 1.73 9.17 -11.30
C ALA A 17 1.41 8.18 -12.43
N ASP A 18 2.44 7.80 -13.17
CA ASP A 18 2.38 6.83 -14.27
C ASP A 18 2.99 5.46 -13.89
N ALA A 19 3.51 5.34 -12.67
CA ALA A 19 3.96 4.10 -12.06
C ALA A 19 3.59 4.02 -10.58
N VAL A 20 3.23 2.81 -10.15
CA VAL A 20 3.12 2.42 -8.75
C VAL A 20 3.92 1.14 -8.52
N LEU A 21 4.93 1.23 -7.67
CA LEU A 21 5.83 0.15 -7.28
C LEU A 21 5.34 -0.45 -5.96
N LEU A 22 5.21 -1.77 -5.90
CA LEU A 22 4.89 -2.54 -4.71
C LEU A 22 6.09 -3.41 -4.36
N ASN A 23 6.79 -3.08 -3.29
CA ASN A 23 7.98 -3.79 -2.81
C ASN A 23 7.64 -4.52 -1.52
N PHE A 24 7.72 -5.84 -1.54
CA PHE A 24 7.33 -6.72 -0.43
C PHE A 24 8.56 -7.07 0.40
N TYR A 25 8.58 -6.61 1.66
CA TYR A 25 9.73 -6.72 2.54
C TYR A 25 9.47 -7.65 3.74
N GLU A 26 10.57 -8.20 4.26
CA GLU A 26 10.66 -8.83 5.57
C GLU A 26 11.70 -8.11 6.43
N GLN A 27 11.23 -7.51 7.53
CA GLN A 27 12.06 -6.95 8.59
C GLN A 27 12.37 -8.05 9.60
N ARG A 28 13.65 -8.37 9.79
CA ARG A 28 14.11 -9.34 10.79
C ARG A 28 14.62 -8.62 12.02
N ASP A 29 14.25 -9.12 13.20
CA ASP A 29 14.73 -8.53 14.46
C ASP A 29 16.25 -8.60 14.54
N GLY A 30 16.88 -7.44 14.78
CA GLY A 30 18.34 -7.31 14.85
C GLY A 30 19.06 -7.24 13.50
N ALA A 31 18.35 -7.31 12.36
CA ALA A 31 18.93 -7.03 11.06
C ALA A 31 19.06 -5.52 10.83
N GLN A 32 20.15 -5.12 10.18
CA GLN A 32 20.43 -3.71 9.87
C GLN A 32 19.59 -3.22 8.69
N ASP A 33 19.25 -4.12 7.76
CA ASP A 33 18.50 -3.84 6.54
C ASP A 33 17.29 -4.78 6.37
N ASP A 34 16.22 -4.24 5.78
CA ASP A 34 15.02 -4.99 5.41
C ASP A 34 15.27 -5.82 4.14
N VAL A 35 14.77 -7.06 4.11
CA VAL A 35 14.98 -7.97 2.96
C VAL A 35 13.83 -7.82 1.97
N LEU A 36 14.12 -7.41 0.74
CA LEU A 36 13.15 -7.44 -0.37
C LEU A 36 12.93 -8.88 -0.82
N LEU A 37 11.69 -9.36 -0.73
CA LEU A 37 11.33 -10.73 -1.08
C LEU A 37 10.59 -10.84 -2.41
N ASN A 38 9.84 -9.81 -2.78
CA ASN A 38 9.05 -9.80 -4.02
C ASN A 38 8.79 -8.35 -4.48
N GLN A 39 8.49 -8.18 -5.76
CA GLN A 39 8.18 -6.89 -6.35
C GLN A 39 7.07 -7.03 -7.39
N ALA A 40 6.14 -6.08 -7.38
CA ALA A 40 5.14 -5.91 -8.41
C ALA A 40 5.08 -4.44 -8.86
N ILE A 41 4.63 -4.21 -10.08
CA ILE A 41 4.54 -2.87 -10.65
C ILE A 41 3.26 -2.72 -11.46
N ALA A 42 2.59 -1.59 -11.25
CA ALA A 42 1.50 -1.12 -12.09
C ALA A 42 1.96 0.14 -12.84
N THR A 43 1.86 0.15 -14.16
CA THR A 43 2.17 1.32 -14.98
C THR A 43 1.00 1.74 -15.85
N ALA A 44 0.91 3.04 -16.11
CA ALA A 44 -0.01 3.56 -17.10
C ALA A 44 0.59 3.33 -18.49
N ARG A 45 -0.24 2.93 -19.45
CA ARG A 45 0.18 2.83 -20.86
C ARG A 45 0.37 4.21 -21.49
N ILE A 46 -0.29 5.23 -20.95
CA ILE A 46 -0.26 6.63 -21.38
C ILE A 46 -0.11 7.48 -20.12
N ALA A 47 0.73 8.53 -20.17
CA ALA A 47 0.91 9.47 -19.07
C ALA A 47 -0.44 10.06 -18.60
N GLY A 48 -0.68 10.09 -17.29
CA GLY A 48 -1.97 10.49 -16.69
C GLY A 48 -3.15 9.55 -16.97
N GLY A 49 -2.88 8.37 -17.56
CA GLY A 49 -3.87 7.33 -17.75
C GLY A 49 -4.07 6.46 -16.52
N LYS A 50 -5.14 5.65 -16.53
CA LYS A 50 -5.34 4.60 -15.54
C LYS A 50 -4.17 3.59 -15.62
N LEU A 51 -3.71 3.12 -14.46
CA LEU A 51 -2.75 2.03 -14.40
C LEU A 51 -3.44 0.74 -14.85
N ASP A 52 -2.96 0.17 -15.96
CA ASP A 52 -3.54 -1.01 -16.61
C ASP A 52 -2.48 -2.04 -17.05
N CYS A 53 -1.19 -1.72 -16.96
CA CYS A 53 -0.08 -2.63 -17.24
C CYS A 53 0.53 -3.10 -15.92
N THR A 54 0.16 -4.31 -15.48
CA THR A 54 0.62 -4.87 -14.21
C THR A 54 1.49 -6.11 -14.41
N VAL A 55 2.57 -6.21 -13.64
CA VAL A 55 3.45 -7.39 -13.59
C VAL A 55 3.79 -7.70 -12.13
N GLY A 56 3.87 -8.98 -11.77
CA GLY A 56 4.22 -9.46 -10.44
C GLY A 56 3.15 -10.35 -9.78
N ASP A 57 3.61 -11.32 -8.98
CA ASP A 57 2.79 -12.17 -8.12
C ASP A 57 2.44 -11.41 -6.84
N VAL A 58 1.29 -10.76 -6.78
CA VAL A 58 0.91 -9.95 -5.61
C VAL A 58 0.20 -10.75 -4.54
N ASN A 59 -0.39 -11.90 -4.88
CA ASN A 59 -1.05 -12.77 -3.89
C ASN A 59 -0.14 -13.85 -3.29
N ASN A 60 1.15 -13.82 -3.66
CA ASN A 60 2.20 -14.65 -3.11
C ASN A 60 1.90 -16.16 -3.23
N ASN A 61 1.30 -16.57 -4.35
CA ASN A 61 0.95 -17.98 -4.62
C ASN A 61 1.95 -18.67 -5.57
N SER A 62 3.05 -18.00 -5.90
CA SER A 62 4.11 -18.42 -6.82
C SER A 62 3.67 -18.51 -8.30
N ARG A 63 2.57 -17.86 -8.69
CA ARG A 63 2.06 -17.83 -10.07
C ARG A 63 1.54 -16.44 -10.42
N GLU A 64 2.06 -15.86 -11.48
CA GLU A 64 1.48 -14.62 -12.03
C GLU A 64 0.22 -14.94 -12.84
N THR A 65 -0.94 -14.47 -12.37
CA THR A 65 -2.24 -14.75 -12.99
C THR A 65 -3.06 -13.48 -13.26
N SER A 66 -4.24 -13.65 -13.89
CA SER A 66 -5.20 -12.56 -14.03
C SER A 66 -5.78 -12.07 -12.70
N VAL A 67 -5.73 -12.89 -11.64
CA VAL A 67 -6.13 -12.49 -10.29
C VAL A 67 -5.13 -11.48 -9.73
N ASP A 68 -3.83 -11.72 -9.90
CA ASP A 68 -2.75 -10.80 -9.50
C ASP A 68 -2.90 -9.44 -10.16
N ARG A 69 -3.08 -9.44 -11.48
CA ARG A 69 -3.37 -8.23 -12.26
C ARG A 69 -4.55 -7.46 -11.68
N ARG A 70 -5.68 -8.13 -11.45
CA ARG A 70 -6.89 -7.47 -10.92
C ARG A 70 -6.67 -6.91 -9.51
N LEU A 71 -5.99 -7.64 -8.63
CA LEU A 71 -5.71 -7.16 -7.28
C LEU A 71 -4.78 -5.96 -7.31
N LEU A 72 -3.71 -6.02 -8.11
CA LEU A 72 -2.75 -4.94 -8.30
C LEU A 72 -3.41 -3.70 -8.91
N ASP A 73 -4.26 -3.86 -9.94
CA ASP A 73 -5.02 -2.77 -10.54
C ASP A 73 -5.88 -2.05 -9.50
N ILE A 74 -6.65 -2.80 -8.71
CA ILE A 74 -7.54 -2.20 -7.70
C ILE A 74 -6.70 -1.48 -6.63
N PHE A 75 -5.63 -2.13 -6.14
CA PHE A 75 -4.79 -1.56 -5.10
C PHE A 75 -4.09 -0.27 -5.57
N ALA A 76 -3.40 -0.33 -6.71
CA ALA A 76 -2.63 0.79 -7.23
C ALA A 76 -3.52 1.98 -7.58
N ASN A 77 -4.68 1.75 -8.22
CA ASN A 77 -5.61 2.83 -8.54
C ASN A 77 -6.25 3.46 -7.29
N ASN A 78 -6.44 2.72 -6.20
CA ASN A 78 -6.86 3.33 -4.93
C ASN A 78 -5.71 4.09 -4.24
N TYR A 79 -4.48 3.58 -4.33
CA TYR A 79 -3.31 4.27 -3.79
C TYR A 79 -3.10 5.64 -4.43
N LEU A 80 -3.32 5.76 -5.75
CA LEU A 80 -3.22 7.04 -6.46
C LEU A 80 -4.20 8.10 -5.95
N LYS A 81 -5.34 7.71 -5.38
CA LYS A 81 -6.30 8.67 -4.80
C LYS A 81 -5.74 9.39 -3.58
N LEU A 82 -4.74 8.82 -2.91
CA LEU A 82 -4.07 9.46 -1.77
C LEU A 82 -3.24 10.68 -2.15
N LYS A 83 -3.00 10.90 -3.46
CA LYS A 83 -2.11 11.94 -4.00
C LYS A 83 -0.69 11.90 -3.40
N TRP A 84 -0.28 10.74 -2.87
CA TRP A 84 1.04 10.50 -2.28
C TRP A 84 2.05 10.04 -3.33
N LEU A 85 2.48 10.98 -4.17
CA LEU A 85 3.35 10.74 -5.32
C LEU A 85 4.70 11.44 -5.23
N ASN A 86 5.68 10.88 -5.91
CA ASN A 86 7.00 11.45 -6.14
C ASN A 86 7.11 12.01 -7.55
N GLN A 87 7.88 13.08 -7.70
CA GLN A 87 8.28 13.60 -9.00
C GLN A 87 9.42 12.75 -9.58
N GLY A 88 9.37 12.48 -10.89
CA GLY A 88 10.36 11.66 -11.58
C GLY A 88 10.45 10.24 -11.01
N HIS A 89 11.68 9.78 -10.76
CA HIS A 89 11.97 8.48 -10.16
C HIS A 89 12.17 8.53 -8.64
N GLY A 90 11.67 9.58 -7.97
CA GLY A 90 11.78 9.74 -6.53
C GLY A 90 11.19 8.57 -5.75
N VAL A 91 11.69 8.40 -4.53
CA VAL A 91 11.32 7.31 -3.59
C VAL A 91 11.14 7.81 -2.16
N GLU A 92 11.17 9.13 -1.96
CA GLU A 92 11.14 9.80 -0.67
C GLU A 92 9.75 9.69 -0.03
N ARG A 93 8.69 9.72 -0.86
CA ARG A 93 7.31 9.51 -0.45
C ARG A 93 6.88 8.08 -0.71
N TYR A 94 6.49 7.38 0.35
CA TYR A 94 6.01 6.02 0.25
C TYR A 94 4.96 5.71 1.30
N MET A 95 4.18 4.67 1.06
CA MET A 95 3.31 4.08 2.08
C MET A 95 3.87 2.75 2.55
N LYS A 96 3.95 2.56 3.86
CA LYS A 96 4.24 1.28 4.49
C LYS A 96 2.91 0.65 4.93
N VAL A 97 2.66 -0.59 4.49
CA VAL A 97 1.45 -1.35 4.85
C VAL A 97 1.84 -2.64 5.52
N PHE A 98 1.25 -2.96 6.66
CA PHE A 98 1.47 -4.23 7.36
C PHE A 98 0.23 -4.64 8.13
N ALA A 99 0.10 -5.95 8.36
CA ALA A 99 -0.93 -6.49 9.21
C ALA A 99 -0.38 -6.87 10.60
N ARG A 100 -1.24 -6.88 11.61
CA ARG A 100 -0.94 -7.44 12.93
C ARG A 100 -1.96 -8.52 13.29
N ASP A 101 -1.46 -9.56 13.93
CA ASP A 101 -2.24 -10.61 14.58
C ASP A 101 -2.18 -10.30 16.10
N LEU A 102 -3.20 -9.59 16.58
CA LEU A 102 -3.38 -9.16 17.95
C LEU A 102 -3.98 -10.26 18.83
N HIS A 103 -4.78 -11.17 18.26
CA HIS A 103 -5.37 -12.32 18.95
C HIS A 103 -4.44 -13.54 18.98
N ALA A 104 -3.32 -13.51 18.24
CA ALA A 104 -2.32 -14.57 18.12
C ALA A 104 -2.88 -15.89 17.58
N ASP A 105 -3.87 -15.83 16.68
CA ASP A 105 -4.52 -17.00 16.08
C ASP A 105 -4.07 -17.28 14.63
N GLY A 106 -3.14 -16.48 14.12
CA GLY A 106 -2.60 -16.57 12.78
C GLY A 106 -3.39 -15.80 11.73
N SER A 107 -4.50 -15.14 12.11
CA SER A 107 -5.27 -14.25 11.25
C SER A 107 -4.93 -12.77 11.51
N PRO A 108 -5.00 -11.91 10.49
CA PRO A 108 -4.71 -10.49 10.66
C PRO A 108 -5.91 -9.74 11.23
N ASP A 109 -5.76 -9.20 12.44
CA ASP A 109 -6.79 -8.41 13.14
C ASP A 109 -6.75 -6.92 12.76
N SER A 110 -5.61 -6.45 12.29
CA SER A 110 -5.50 -5.07 11.85
C SER A 110 -4.60 -4.92 10.64
N VAL A 111 -4.89 -3.90 9.84
CA VAL A 111 -4.03 -3.43 8.76
C VAL A 111 -3.70 -1.98 9.01
N HIS A 112 -2.41 -1.66 9.07
CA HIS A 112 -1.90 -0.31 9.24
C HIS A 112 -1.37 0.22 7.91
N LEU A 113 -1.69 1.47 7.59
CA LEU A 113 -1.22 2.19 6.41
C LEU A 113 -0.53 3.46 6.88
N GLU A 114 0.79 3.51 6.76
CA GLU A 114 1.62 4.62 7.23
C GLU A 114 2.19 5.36 6.02
N LEU A 115 1.87 6.65 5.88
CA LEU A 115 2.46 7.52 4.85
C LEU A 115 3.74 8.15 5.40
N HIS A 116 4.84 7.93 4.68
CA HIS A 116 6.15 8.45 5.02
C HIS A 116 6.67 9.39 3.94
N GLU A 117 7.41 10.41 4.38
CA GLU A 117 8.21 11.32 3.55
C GLU A 117 9.64 11.43 4.12
N GLY A 118 10.63 11.27 3.26
CA GLY A 118 12.04 11.46 3.57
C GLY A 118 12.91 10.23 3.29
N GLU A 119 14.22 10.42 3.41
CA GLU A 119 15.22 9.39 3.15
C GLU A 119 15.45 8.46 4.36
N GLY A 120 15.89 7.23 4.07
CA GLY A 120 16.29 6.25 5.09
C GLY A 120 15.20 5.26 5.51
N ALA A 121 15.48 4.51 6.58
CA ALA A 121 14.60 3.49 7.12
C ALA A 121 13.29 4.10 7.65
N SER A 122 12.19 3.36 7.55
CA SER A 122 10.91 3.78 8.11
C SER A 122 11.05 4.01 9.61
N SER A 123 10.92 5.26 10.04
CA SER A 123 11.00 5.65 11.44
C SER A 123 9.89 6.64 11.74
N GLY A 124 9.57 6.86 13.02
CA GLY A 124 8.58 7.86 13.42
C GLY A 124 8.91 9.29 12.95
N LYS A 125 10.16 9.56 12.52
CA LYS A 125 10.57 10.86 11.98
C LYS A 125 10.16 11.10 10.52
N THR A 126 9.95 10.03 9.75
CA THR A 126 9.48 10.14 8.36
C THR A 126 7.97 9.99 8.27
N LEU A 127 7.29 9.59 9.35
CA LEU A 127 5.83 9.41 9.37
C LEU A 127 5.11 10.75 9.27
N VAL A 128 4.32 10.93 8.21
CA VAL A 128 3.51 12.13 7.96
C VAL A 128 2.07 11.92 8.43
N SER A 129 1.49 10.78 8.07
CA SER A 129 0.15 10.40 8.50
C SER A 129 0.02 8.88 8.59
N TRP A 130 -1.01 8.42 9.28
CA TRP A 130 -1.32 6.99 9.34
C TRP A 130 -2.82 6.77 9.39
N HIS A 131 -3.21 5.60 8.89
CA HIS A 131 -4.56 5.09 8.89
C HIS A 131 -4.53 3.63 9.32
N ALA A 132 -5.66 3.12 9.78
CA ALA A 132 -5.76 1.72 10.15
C ALA A 132 -7.16 1.19 9.92
N ALA A 133 -7.23 -0.12 9.71
CA ALA A 133 -8.46 -0.87 9.63
C ALA A 133 -8.36 -2.05 10.59
N PHE A 134 -9.43 -2.33 11.33
CA PHE A 134 -9.47 -3.35 12.37
C PHE A 134 -10.66 -4.28 12.17
N ASP A 135 -10.38 -5.56 12.36
CA ASP A 135 -11.34 -6.62 12.62
C ASP A 135 -11.54 -6.68 14.14
N THR A 136 -12.70 -6.24 14.58
CA THR A 136 -12.95 -5.99 16.01
C THR A 136 -13.58 -7.17 16.74
N ASP A 137 -14.16 -8.10 16.01
CA ASP A 137 -14.79 -9.31 16.53
C ASP A 137 -14.12 -10.60 16.00
N ASN A 138 -13.01 -10.46 15.28
CA ASN A 138 -12.18 -11.52 14.71
C ASN A 138 -12.96 -12.44 13.77
N ASN A 139 -13.76 -11.84 12.88
CA ASN A 139 -14.59 -12.56 11.91
C ASN A 139 -13.98 -12.62 10.48
N GLY A 140 -12.83 -11.98 10.28
CA GLY A 140 -12.12 -11.82 9.01
C GLY A 140 -12.51 -10.57 8.20
N LEU A 141 -13.36 -9.69 8.74
CA LEU A 141 -13.78 -8.44 8.10
C LEU A 141 -13.24 -7.24 8.86
N LEU A 142 -12.81 -6.21 8.13
CA LEU A 142 -12.32 -4.97 8.74
C LEU A 142 -13.49 -3.99 8.93
N GLU A 143 -14.15 -3.99 10.10
CA GLU A 143 -15.31 -3.13 10.38
C GLU A 143 -14.94 -1.70 10.78
N SER A 144 -13.88 -1.56 11.57
CA SER A 144 -13.50 -0.29 12.18
C SER A 144 -12.35 0.34 11.41
N ILE A 145 -12.56 1.54 10.89
CA ILE A 145 -11.58 2.26 10.07
C ILE A 145 -11.21 3.56 10.77
N VAL A 146 -9.91 3.75 11.04
CA VAL A 146 -9.32 5.02 11.46
C VAL A 146 -8.76 5.70 10.22
N TYR A 147 -9.37 6.81 9.85
CA TYR A 147 -9.01 7.58 8.66
C TYR A 147 -9.03 9.09 8.94
N GLY A 148 -8.34 9.84 8.07
CA GLY A 148 -8.37 11.30 8.02
C GLY A 148 -8.71 11.77 6.62
N ASP A 149 -8.26 12.96 6.24
CA ASP A 149 -8.29 13.44 4.85
C ASP A 149 -7.24 12.66 4.04
N ALA A 150 -7.62 11.46 3.61
CA ALA A 150 -6.74 10.49 2.99
C ALA A 150 -6.47 10.85 1.52
N ASP A 151 -7.47 11.39 0.83
CA ASP A 151 -7.34 11.82 -0.56
C ASP A 151 -6.81 13.26 -0.74
N GLN A 152 -6.52 13.94 0.37
CA GLN A 152 -5.99 15.31 0.44
C GLN A 152 -6.88 16.31 -0.31
N ASN A 153 -8.20 16.21 -0.11
CA ASN A 153 -9.18 17.15 -0.64
C ASN A 153 -9.65 18.21 0.38
N GLN A 154 -9.09 18.19 1.61
CA GLN A 154 -9.41 19.07 2.75
C GLN A 154 -10.76 18.78 3.44
N HIS A 155 -11.41 17.68 3.10
CA HIS A 155 -12.68 17.23 3.68
C HIS A 155 -12.56 15.78 4.13
N VAL A 156 -12.83 15.52 5.41
CA VAL A 156 -12.90 14.15 5.92
C VAL A 156 -14.31 13.61 5.69
N ASP A 157 -14.45 12.68 4.76
CA ASP A 157 -15.76 12.16 4.35
C ASP A 157 -15.79 10.64 4.06
N ALA A 158 -16.87 10.17 3.42
CA ALA A 158 -17.06 8.76 3.11
C ALA A 158 -16.12 8.26 2.00
N ALA A 159 -15.62 9.14 1.13
CA ALA A 159 -14.67 8.79 0.09
C ALA A 159 -13.32 8.41 0.70
N ASP A 160 -12.84 9.16 1.70
CA ASP A 160 -11.61 8.81 2.43
C ASP A 160 -11.69 7.42 3.06
N ARG A 161 -12.80 7.18 3.77
CA ARG A 161 -13.07 5.87 4.38
C ARG A 161 -13.03 4.75 3.34
N ALA A 162 -13.68 4.95 2.20
CA ALA A 162 -13.74 3.96 1.14
C ALA A 162 -12.37 3.65 0.54
N VAL A 163 -11.49 4.66 0.39
CA VAL A 163 -10.13 4.47 -0.09
C VAL A 163 -9.31 3.63 0.90
N ILE A 164 -9.28 4.02 2.18
CA ILE A 164 -8.53 3.30 3.22
C ILE A 164 -9.04 1.86 3.36
N GLN A 165 -10.36 1.68 3.41
CA GLN A 165 -10.96 0.36 3.52
C GLN A 165 -10.66 -0.52 2.30
N SER A 166 -10.72 0.04 1.08
CA SER A 166 -10.37 -0.71 -0.13
C SER A 166 -8.89 -1.12 -0.15
N LEU A 167 -7.97 -0.24 0.27
CA LEU A 167 -6.55 -0.55 0.34
C LEU A 167 -6.27 -1.68 1.34
N ALA A 168 -6.84 -1.58 2.55
CA ALA A 168 -6.67 -2.59 3.59
C ALA A 168 -7.23 -3.96 3.15
N ASN A 169 -8.46 -4.00 2.62
CA ASN A 169 -9.11 -5.23 2.18
C ASN A 169 -8.35 -5.92 1.02
N VAL A 170 -7.78 -5.14 0.10
CA VAL A 170 -7.00 -5.71 -1.01
C VAL A 170 -5.62 -6.17 -0.54
N PHE A 171 -4.98 -5.44 0.39
CA PHE A 171 -3.72 -5.88 0.99
C PHE A 171 -3.84 -7.24 1.67
N LEU A 172 -4.94 -7.52 2.38
CA LEU A 172 -5.16 -8.85 2.98
C LEU A 172 -5.22 -9.98 1.94
N LYS A 173 -5.68 -9.67 0.72
CA LYS A 173 -5.70 -10.62 -0.41
C LYS A 173 -4.34 -10.84 -1.05
N PHE A 174 -3.33 -10.02 -0.71
CA PHE A 174 -1.94 -10.27 -1.09
C PHE A 174 -1.31 -11.43 -0.33
N ASN A 175 -1.98 -11.92 0.73
CA ASN A 175 -1.48 -13.00 1.57
C ASN A 175 -0.04 -12.72 2.09
N TRP A 176 0.19 -11.45 2.41
CA TRP A 176 1.47 -10.93 2.88
C TRP A 176 1.39 -10.63 4.38
N LYS A 177 1.68 -11.65 5.18
CA LYS A 177 1.71 -11.62 6.66
C LYS A 177 3.01 -12.23 7.17
#